data_AF-A0A4D4J6X9-F1
#
_entry.id   AF-A0A4D4J6X9-F1
#
_cell.length_a   1.000
_cell.length_b   1.000
_cell.length_c   1.000
_cell.angle_alpha   90.00
_cell.angle_beta   90.00
_cell.angle_gamma   90.00
#
_symmetry.space_group_name_H-M   'P 1'
#
loop_
_entity.id
_entity.type
_entity.pdbx_description
1 polymer ?
#
loop_
_entity_poly.entity_id
_entity_poly.type
_entity_poly.pdbx_seq_one_letter_code
_entity_poly.pdbx_strand_id
1 'polypeptide(L)'
;MSAEHPIVARMRLLRRMGFHQDCIYDECFATVTVYFWRVWRGVRDAVLAYSADECSAYRVWAEDFDERNPFVVDADLRLWGRVGDFLDVTAELLSLAHPRAPGHFPSGQPPAR
;
A
#
# COMPACT_ATOMS: atom_id res chain seq x y z
N MET A 1 -25.34 -9.36 20.30
CA MET A 1 -23.96 -9.12 19.84
C MET A 1 -24.04 -8.18 18.65
N SER A 2 -23.53 -6.95 18.75
CA SER A 2 -23.52 -6.04 17.61
C SER A 2 -22.51 -6.54 16.58
N ALA A 3 -22.88 -6.58 15.30
CA ALA A 3 -21.93 -6.89 14.23
C ALA A 3 -20.81 -5.84 14.23
N GLU A 4 -19.57 -6.29 14.10
CA GLU A 4 -18.41 -5.40 14.05
C GLU A 4 -18.49 -4.46 12.84
N HIS A 5 -18.19 -3.18 13.04
CA HIS A 5 -18.20 -2.19 11.95
C HIS A 5 -17.18 -2.58 10.85
N PRO A 6 -17.58 -2.59 9.56
CA PRO A 6 -16.73 -3.08 8.47
C PRO A 6 -15.35 -2.43 8.39
N ILE A 7 -15.26 -1.12 8.67
CA ILE A 7 -13.99 -0.37 8.72
C ILE A 7 -13.07 -0.94 9.80
N VAL A 8 -13.57 -1.21 11.00
CA VAL A 8 -12.77 -1.75 12.12
C VAL A 8 -12.28 -3.16 11.79
N ALA A 9 -13.16 -3.99 11.20
CA ALA A 9 -12.78 -5.32 10.73
C ALA A 9 -11.66 -5.26 9.66
N ARG A 10 -11.74 -4.30 8.72
CA ARG A 10 -10.72 -4.09 7.69
C ARG A 10 -9.39 -3.59 8.27
N MET A 11 -9.40 -2.62 9.17
CA MET A 11 -8.19 -2.16 9.87
C MET A 11 -7.52 -3.33 10.64
N ARG A 12 -8.32 -4.18 11.30
CA ARG A 12 -7.79 -5.39 11.96
C ARG A 12 -7.20 -6.37 10.95
N LEU A 13 -7.82 -6.54 9.78
CA LEU A 13 -7.27 -7.38 8.72
C LEU A 13 -5.91 -6.86 8.24
N LEU A 14 -5.78 -5.56 7.95
CA LEU A 14 -4.50 -4.96 7.54
C LEU A 14 -3.39 -5.28 8.56
N ARG A 15 -3.65 -5.03 9.86
CA ARG A 15 -2.68 -5.36 10.92
C ARG A 15 -2.31 -6.85 10.96
N ARG A 16 -3.29 -7.74 10.78
CA ARG A 16 -3.04 -9.20 10.71
C ARG A 16 -2.21 -9.61 9.49
N MET A 17 -2.24 -8.83 8.42
CA MET A 17 -1.44 -9.07 7.22
C MET A 17 -0.08 -8.35 7.23
N GLY A 18 0.35 -7.91 8.41
CA GLY A 18 1.67 -7.34 8.64
C GLY A 18 1.77 -5.84 8.35
N PHE A 19 0.65 -5.13 8.18
CA PHE A 19 0.69 -3.67 8.13
C PHE A 19 0.91 -3.09 9.52
N HIS A 20 1.93 -2.25 9.64
CA HIS A 20 2.07 -1.28 10.71
C HIS A 20 0.99 -0.22 10.58
N GLN A 21 0.61 0.40 11.70
CA GLN A 21 -0.40 1.45 11.73
C GLN A 21 0.14 2.61 12.58
N ASP A 22 0.16 3.79 11.99
CA ASP A 22 0.54 5.04 12.63
C ASP A 22 -0.53 6.12 12.37
N CYS A 23 -0.58 7.14 13.22
CA CYS A 23 -1.35 8.36 12.94
C CYS A 23 -0.34 9.45 12.58
N ILE A 24 -0.44 9.97 11.37
CA ILE A 24 0.45 11.01 10.85
C ILE A 24 -0.36 12.24 10.46
N TYR A 25 0.21 13.42 10.64
CA TYR A 25 -0.45 14.66 10.25
C TYR A 25 -0.07 15.03 8.82
N ASP A 26 -1.07 15.24 7.98
CA ASP A 26 -0.91 15.73 6.63
C ASP A 26 -1.01 17.26 6.65
N GLU A 27 0.13 17.93 6.47
CA GLU A 27 0.19 19.40 6.49
C GLU A 27 -0.54 20.03 5.30
N CYS A 28 -0.63 19.33 4.15
CA CYS A 28 -1.29 19.85 2.95
C CYS A 28 -2.80 19.91 3.12
N PHE A 29 -3.39 18.91 3.78
CA PHE A 29 -4.84 18.83 4.04
C PHE A 29 -5.23 19.24 5.47
N ALA A 30 -4.25 19.62 6.30
CA ALA A 30 -4.40 19.98 7.70
C ALA A 30 -5.22 18.96 8.52
N THR A 31 -4.93 17.67 8.34
CA THR A 31 -5.71 16.58 8.93
C THR A 31 -4.85 15.44 9.45
N VAL A 32 -5.34 14.73 10.47
CA VAL A 32 -4.72 13.50 10.97
C VAL A 32 -5.19 12.34 10.11
N THR A 33 -4.23 11.61 9.55
CA THR A 33 -4.45 10.48 8.67
C THR A 33 -4.02 9.20 9.37
N VAL A 34 -4.83 8.14 9.28
CA VAL A 34 -4.39 6.81 9.71
C VAL A 34 -3.60 6.19 8.57
N TYR A 35 -2.31 6.00 8.81
CA TYR A 35 -1.37 5.45 7.86
C TYR A 35 -1.12 3.98 8.16
N PHE A 36 -1.41 3.11 7.19
CA PHE A 36 -1.01 1.71 7.23
C PHE A 36 0.10 1.47 6.23
N TRP A 37 1.15 0.73 6.62
CA TRP A 37 2.20 0.36 5.69
C TRP A 37 2.83 -0.98 6.02
N ARG A 38 3.38 -1.65 5.00
CA ARG A 38 4.27 -2.80 5.17
C ARG A 38 5.32 -2.82 4.08
N VAL A 39 6.44 -3.47 4.36
CA VAL A 39 7.40 -3.88 3.33
C VAL A 39 7.38 -5.39 3.24
N TRP A 40 7.13 -5.93 2.05
CA TRP A 40 7.14 -7.36 1.79
C TRP A 40 7.87 -7.65 0.48
N ARG A 41 8.89 -8.52 0.54
CA ARG A 41 9.78 -8.88 -0.60
C ARG A 41 10.23 -7.67 -1.44
N GLY A 42 10.70 -6.61 -0.78
CA GLY A 42 11.22 -5.41 -1.44
C GLY A 42 10.15 -4.44 -1.96
N VAL A 43 8.87 -4.72 -1.75
CA VAL A 43 7.76 -3.86 -2.16
C VAL A 43 7.14 -3.21 -0.92
N ARG A 44 6.90 -1.90 -0.98
CA ARG A 44 6.14 -1.18 0.02
C ARG A 44 4.69 -1.04 -0.42
N ASP A 45 3.79 -1.52 0.43
CA ASP A 45 2.36 -1.23 0.33
C ASP A 45 2.02 -0.17 1.37
N ALA A 46 1.21 0.81 1.00
CA ALA A 46 0.79 1.89 1.88
C ALA A 46 -0.68 2.27 1.65
N VAL A 47 -1.34 2.67 2.73
CA VAL A 47 -2.73 3.14 2.76
C VAL A 47 -2.79 4.37 3.67
N LEU A 48 -3.26 5.48 3.12
CA LEU A 48 -3.55 6.73 3.81
C LEU A 48 -5.07 6.84 3.93
N ALA A 49 -5.60 6.64 5.13
CA ALA A 49 -7.03 6.73 5.41
C ALA A 49 -7.34 8.06 6.10
N TYR A 50 -7.90 9.00 5.35
CA TYR A 50 -8.35 10.31 5.85
C TYR A 50 -9.74 10.19 6.49
N SER A 51 -10.61 9.41 5.87
CA SER A 51 -11.94 9.05 6.36
C SER A 51 -12.36 7.67 5.84
N ALA A 52 -13.63 7.29 6.03
CA ALA A 52 -14.17 6.05 5.47
C ALA A 52 -14.34 6.13 3.93
N ASP A 53 -14.67 7.31 3.42
CA ASP A 53 -14.94 7.64 2.02
C ASP A 53 -13.74 8.27 1.28
N GLU A 54 -12.72 8.72 2.01
CA GLU A 54 -11.51 9.31 1.45
C GLU A 54 -10.27 8.55 1.89
N CYS A 55 -9.70 7.80 0.96
CA CYS A 55 -8.53 6.99 1.15
C CYS A 55 -7.66 6.96 -0.12
N SER A 56 -6.35 6.97 0.08
CA SER A 56 -5.37 6.72 -0.98
C SER A 56 -4.55 5.49 -0.62
N ALA A 57 -4.20 4.67 -1.59
CA ALA A 57 -3.24 3.60 -1.42
C ALA A 57 -2.31 3.50 -2.63
N TYR A 58 -1.10 3.02 -2.37
CA TYR A 58 -0.11 2.83 -3.41
C TYR A 58 0.83 1.68 -3.10
N ARG A 59 1.47 1.20 -4.16
CA ARG A 59 2.52 0.20 -4.15
C ARG A 59 3.75 0.74 -4.89
N VAL A 60 4.90 0.63 -4.26
CA VAL A 60 6.21 1.03 -4.81
C VAL A 60 7.28 0.02 -4.46
N TRP A 61 8.42 0.06 -5.14
CA TRP A 61 9.63 -0.57 -4.60
C TRP A 61 10.04 0.14 -3.32
N ALA A 62 10.49 -0.62 -2.32
CA ALA A 62 10.85 -0.06 -1.02
C ALA A 62 12.05 0.89 -1.10
N GLU A 63 12.94 0.69 -2.08
CA GLU A 63 14.10 1.55 -2.32
C GLU A 63 13.76 2.91 -2.93
N ASP A 64 12.62 3.00 -3.64
CA ASP A 64 12.15 4.22 -4.28
C ASP A 64 11.25 5.06 -3.36
N PHE A 65 10.99 4.59 -2.14
CA PHE A 65 10.08 5.25 -1.21
C PHE A 65 10.81 6.30 -0.34
N ASP A 66 10.35 7.55 -0.41
CA ASP A 66 10.78 8.60 0.52
C ASP A 66 9.99 8.54 1.83
N GLU A 67 10.63 8.02 2.88
CA GLU A 67 10.03 7.94 4.22
C GLU A 67 9.71 9.30 4.84
N ARG A 68 10.32 10.39 4.36
CA ARG A 68 10.08 11.74 4.87
C ARG A 68 8.77 12.31 4.38
N ASN A 69 8.23 11.79 3.27
CA ASN A 69 6.98 12.26 2.69
C ASN A 69 6.10 11.09 2.22
N PRO A 70 5.43 10.39 3.15
CA PRO A 70 4.55 9.26 2.81
C PRO A 70 3.29 9.65 2.03
N PHE A 71 2.99 10.95 1.91
CA PHE A 71 1.80 11.46 1.23
C PHE A 71 2.03 11.63 -0.29
N VAL A 72 3.27 11.84 -0.69
CA VAL A 72 3.64 12.13 -2.08
C VAL A 72 4.55 11.03 -2.60
N VAL A 73 4.00 10.24 -3.52
CA VAL A 73 4.77 9.27 -4.30
C VAL A 73 4.72 9.67 -5.76
N ASP A 74 5.87 9.81 -6.40
CA ASP A 74 5.97 10.08 -7.84
C ASP A 74 5.20 9.02 -8.63
N ALA A 75 4.37 9.45 -9.59
CA ALA A 75 3.57 8.56 -10.40
C ALA A 75 4.43 7.57 -11.20
N ASP A 76 5.62 7.99 -11.63
CA ASP A 76 6.53 7.15 -12.42
C ASP A 76 7.18 6.03 -11.57
N LEU A 77 7.21 6.19 -10.25
CA LEU A 77 7.74 5.20 -9.30
C LEU A 77 6.64 4.25 -8.78
N ARG A 78 5.36 4.52 -9.07
CA ARG A 78 4.25 3.68 -8.63
C ARG A 78 4.13 2.44 -9.48
N LEU A 79 4.16 1.28 -8.83
CA LEU A 79 3.76 0.01 -9.43
C LEU A 79 2.24 -0.10 -9.52
N TRP A 80 1.54 0.57 -8.60
CA TRP A 80 0.09 0.69 -8.57
C TRP A 80 -0.31 1.83 -7.62
N GLY A 81 -1.45 2.47 -7.86
CA GLY A 81 -2.05 3.41 -6.92
C GLY A 81 -3.53 3.66 -7.20
N ARG A 82 -4.29 3.94 -6.15
CA ARG A 82 -5.73 4.24 -6.23
C ARG A 82 -6.16 5.20 -5.13
N VAL A 83 -7.16 6.03 -5.45
CA VAL A 83 -7.89 6.88 -4.50
C VAL A 83 -9.37 6.47 -4.51
N GLY A 84 -10.05 6.55 -3.37
CA GLY A 84 -11.48 6.26 -3.22
C GLY A 84 -11.84 5.82 -1.80
N ASP A 85 -12.92 5.05 -1.66
CA ASP A 85 -13.38 4.56 -0.36
C ASP A 85 -12.38 3.57 0.28
N PHE A 86 -12.23 3.65 1.61
CA PHE A 86 -11.26 2.84 2.36
C PHE A 86 -11.44 1.33 2.12
N LEU A 87 -12.68 0.85 2.07
CA LEU A 87 -12.96 -0.58 1.89
C LEU A 87 -12.63 -1.07 0.48
N ASP A 88 -12.85 -0.26 -0.55
CA ASP A 88 -12.63 -0.65 -1.93
C ASP A 88 -11.14 -0.58 -2.28
N VAL A 89 -10.50 0.53 -1.94
CA VAL A 89 -9.07 0.76 -2.15
C VAL A 89 -8.25 -0.33 -1.47
N THR A 90 -8.56 -0.63 -0.21
CA THR A 90 -7.84 -1.69 0.50
C THR A 90 -8.23 -3.09 0.02
N ALA A 91 -9.41 -3.31 -0.56
CA ALA A 91 -9.72 -4.62 -1.11
C ALA A 91 -8.87 -4.89 -2.36
N GLU A 92 -8.75 -3.90 -3.23
CA GLU A 92 -7.93 -4.01 -4.44
C GLU A 92 -6.45 -4.18 -4.11
N LEU A 93 -5.88 -3.33 -3.25
CA LEU A 93 -4.47 -3.43 -2.83
C LEU A 93 -4.11 -4.85 -2.37
N LEU A 94 -4.99 -5.47 -1.59
CA LEU A 94 -4.78 -6.80 -1.03
C LEU A 94 -4.97 -7.93 -2.03
N SER A 95 -5.66 -7.66 -3.15
CA SER A 95 -5.81 -8.60 -4.27
C SER A 95 -4.62 -8.59 -5.24
N LEU A 96 -3.77 -7.56 -5.17
CA LEU A 96 -2.64 -7.42 -6.09
C LEU A 96 -1.61 -8.54 -5.89
N ALA A 97 -1.31 -9.25 -6.98
CA ALA A 97 -0.20 -10.18 -7.03
C ALA A 97 1.13 -9.48 -6.72
N HIS A 98 2.08 -10.21 -6.13
CA HIS A 98 3.40 -9.66 -5.91
C HIS A 98 4.08 -9.39 -7.26
N PRO A 99 4.63 -8.19 -7.50
CA PRO A 99 5.43 -7.95 -8.68
C PRO A 99 6.65 -8.88 -8.64
N ARG A 100 7.01 -9.42 -9.82
CA ARG A 100 8.25 -10.19 -9.98
C ARG A 100 9.41 -9.19 -9.87
N ALA A 101 10.43 -9.52 -9.08
CA ALA A 101 11.63 -8.69 -9.00
C ALA A 101 12.22 -8.47 -10.41
N PRO A 102 12.56 -7.23 -10.79
CA PRO A 102 13.26 -6.99 -12.05
C PRO A 102 14.62 -7.69 -12.00
N GLY A 103 14.78 -8.76 -12.78
CA GLY A 103 16.03 -9.51 -12.86
C GLY A 103 15.93 -11.05 -12.86
N HIS A 104 14.74 -11.64 -12.72
CA HIS A 104 14.61 -13.10 -12.90
C HIS A 104 14.52 -13.46 -14.40
N PHE A 105 15.67 -13.43 -15.09
CA PHE A 105 15.81 -14.22 -16.31
C PHE A 105 15.72 -15.69 -15.91
N PRO A 106 14.87 -16.53 -16.55
CA PRO A 106 14.99 -17.95 -16.35
C PRO A 106 16.37 -18.38 -16.84
N SER A 107 17.22 -18.85 -15.92
CA SER A 107 18.51 -19.46 -16.20
C SER A 107 18.27 -20.74 -17.00
N GLY A 108 18.08 -20.63 -18.31
CA GLY A 108 17.58 -21.77 -19.06
C GLY A 108 17.42 -21.55 -20.56
N GLN A 109 18.36 -20.89 -21.23
CA GLN A 109 18.52 -21.12 -22.66
C GLN A 109 20.01 -20.98 -23.02
N PRO A 110 20.72 -22.08 -23.36
CA PRO A 110 22.05 -21.95 -23.93
C PRO A 110 21.94 -21.25 -25.30
N PRO A 111 22.96 -20.48 -25.71
CA PRO A 111 22.95 -19.84 -27.02
C PRO A 111 22.84 -20.91 -28.10
N ALA A 112 21.87 -20.73 -29.00
CA ALA A 112 21.81 -21.49 -30.23
C ALA A 112 23.10 -21.20 -31.03
N ARG A 113 23.76 -22.27 -31.47
CA ARG A 113 24.92 -22.21 -32.38
C ARG A 113 24.50 -21.72 -33.75
#